data_AF-A0A924I8M5-F1
#
_entry.id   AF-A0A924I8M5-F1
#
_cell.length_a   1.000
_cell.length_b   1.000
_cell.length_c   1.000
_cell.angle_alpha   90.00
_cell.angle_beta   90.00
_cell.angle_gamma   90.00
#
_symmetry.space_group_name_H-M   'P 1'
#
loop_
_entity.id
_entity.type
_entity.pdbx_description
1 polymer ?
#
loop_
_entity_poly.entity_id
_entity_poly.type
_entity_poly.pdbx_seq_one_letter_code
_entity_poly.pdbx_strand_id
1 'polypeptide(L)'
;MEFISQTWHWSISGFIIGMVMLFLIYFGKVFGMSSNLRSLCAMTGIGTKIPFFNWDWKSQRWNLIVVIGAMIGGYVANTFLHSTENVQLNPETLKKLSKFKIDLPNGKLLPDFMFGNQIFHSPKMILFLTIGGLLIGFGSRYAGGCTSGHAISGLSNFQSPSLKAVIGFFIGGLIMAHFIFPLLF
;
A
#
# COMPACT_ATOMS: atom_id res chain seq x y z
N MET A 1 -27.90 5.95 3.35
CA MET A 1 -26.69 6.08 4.18
C MET A 1 -26.16 4.71 4.60
N GLU A 2 -27.01 3.80 5.09
CA GLU A 2 -26.60 2.42 5.49
C GLU A 2 -25.89 1.62 4.38
N PHE A 3 -26.34 1.72 3.13
CA PHE A 3 -25.71 1.00 2.01
C PHE A 3 -24.26 1.42 1.71
N ILE A 4 -23.89 2.67 2.03
CA ILE A 4 -22.55 3.20 1.75
C ILE A 4 -21.60 2.96 2.93
N SER A 5 -22.13 2.93 4.17
CA SER A 5 -21.34 2.72 5.40
C SER A 5 -21.08 1.26 5.74
N GLN A 6 -21.78 0.31 5.10
CA GLN A 6 -21.54 -1.12 5.30
C GLN A 6 -20.29 -1.61 4.56
N THR A 7 -19.70 -2.70 5.03
CA THR A 7 -18.60 -3.36 4.31
C THR A 7 -19.12 -3.92 2.98
N TRP A 8 -18.53 -3.45 1.87
CA TRP A 8 -18.90 -3.97 0.56
C TRP A 8 -18.21 -5.31 0.29
N HIS A 9 -18.92 -6.19 -0.41
CA HIS A 9 -18.34 -7.43 -0.88
C HIS A 9 -17.16 -7.15 -1.81
N TRP A 10 -16.08 -7.93 -1.68
CA TRP A 10 -14.81 -7.71 -2.39
C TRP A 10 -14.97 -7.64 -3.93
N SER A 11 -15.99 -8.28 -4.49
CA SER A 11 -16.29 -8.24 -5.93
C SER A 11 -16.72 -6.86 -6.41
N ILE A 12 -17.43 -6.08 -5.59
CA ILE A 12 -17.84 -4.71 -5.91
C ILE A 12 -16.60 -3.81 -5.97
N SER A 13 -15.76 -3.89 -4.94
CA SER A 13 -14.49 -3.16 -4.90
C SER A 13 -13.57 -3.54 -6.07
N GLY A 14 -13.47 -4.83 -6.38
CA GLY A 14 -12.70 -5.33 -7.51
C GLY A 14 -13.22 -4.83 -8.86
N PHE A 15 -14.54 -4.83 -9.07
CA PHE A 15 -15.17 -4.29 -10.27
C PHE A 15 -14.89 -2.79 -10.43
N ILE A 16 -15.05 -2.00 -9.36
CA ILE A 16 -14.80 -0.55 -9.40
C ILE A 16 -13.33 -0.25 -9.70
N ILE A 17 -12.38 -0.94 -9.04
CA ILE A 17 -10.95 -0.79 -9.31
C ILE A 17 -10.66 -1.16 -10.78
N GLY A 18 -11.23 -2.25 -11.28
CA GLY A 18 -11.10 -2.67 -12.67
C GLY A 18 -11.63 -1.63 -13.66
N MET A 19 -12.79 -1.04 -13.39
CA MET A 19 -13.37 0.03 -14.21
C MET A 19 -12.48 1.27 -14.22
N VAL A 20 -11.98 1.71 -13.06
CA VAL A 20 -11.01 2.82 -12.98
C VAL A 20 -9.78 2.51 -13.82
N MET A 21 -9.23 1.30 -13.70
CA MET A 21 -8.07 0.88 -14.49
C MET A 21 -8.33 0.91 -16.00
N LEU A 22 -9.50 0.43 -16.44
CA LEU A 22 -9.91 0.45 -17.85
C LEU A 22 -9.99 1.88 -18.36
N PHE A 23 -10.62 2.80 -17.61
CA PHE A 23 -10.66 4.21 -17.99
C PHE A 23 -9.28 4.83 -18.08
N LEU A 24 -8.38 4.54 -17.13
CA LEU A 24 -7.00 5.03 -17.17
C LEU A 24 -6.28 4.58 -18.44
N ILE A 25 -6.36 3.28 -18.76
CA ILE A 25 -5.74 2.71 -19.95
C ILE A 25 -6.35 3.31 -21.23
N TYR A 26 -7.68 3.48 -21.27
CA TYR A 26 -8.39 4.09 -22.41
C TYR A 26 -7.88 5.51 -22.72
N PHE A 27 -7.60 6.32 -21.69
CA PHE A 27 -7.02 7.66 -21.86
C PHE A 27 -5.48 7.67 -21.95
N GLY A 28 -4.84 6.52 -22.16
CA GLY A 28 -3.39 6.38 -22.26
C GLY A 28 -2.64 6.72 -20.98
N LYS A 29 -3.29 6.60 -19.82
CA LYS A 29 -2.71 6.84 -18.49
C LYS A 29 -2.29 5.52 -17.86
N VAL A 30 -1.15 5.55 -17.17
CA VAL A 30 -0.62 4.40 -16.44
C VAL A 30 -0.89 4.57 -14.95
N PHE A 31 -1.44 3.55 -14.30
CA PHE A 31 -1.62 3.52 -12.86
C PHE A 31 -0.34 3.02 -12.18
N GLY A 32 0.27 3.85 -11.34
CA GLY A 32 1.44 3.49 -10.56
C GLY A 32 1.64 4.39 -9.36
N MET A 33 1.77 3.80 -8.17
CA MET A 33 2.01 4.55 -6.93
C MET A 33 3.48 4.88 -6.70
N SER A 34 4.41 3.97 -7.05
CA SER A 34 5.85 4.17 -6.81
C SER A 34 6.49 5.22 -7.71
N SER A 35 5.93 5.47 -8.91
CA SER A 35 6.34 6.56 -9.79
C SER A 35 6.08 7.94 -9.17
N ASN A 36 5.10 8.06 -8.26
CA ASN A 36 4.81 9.30 -7.55
C ASN A 36 5.92 9.66 -6.57
N LEU A 37 6.51 8.70 -5.86
CA LEU A 37 7.67 8.94 -5.00
C LEU A 37 8.86 9.48 -5.82
N ARG A 38 9.10 8.91 -7.00
CA ARG A 38 10.11 9.43 -7.94
C ARG A 38 9.77 10.83 -8.45
N SER A 39 8.48 11.11 -8.70
CA SER A 39 8.00 12.42 -9.16
C SER A 39 8.26 13.48 -8.08
N LEU A 40 7.92 13.17 -6.83
CA LEU A 40 8.15 14.05 -5.68
C LEU A 40 9.64 14.34 -5.50
N CYS A 41 10.52 13.34 -5.60
CA CYS A 41 11.96 13.57 -5.57
C CYS A 41 12.45 14.42 -6.74
N ALA A 42 11.93 14.23 -7.96
CA ALA A 42 12.31 15.05 -9.12
C ALA A 42 11.88 16.52 -8.96
N MET A 43 10.74 16.78 -8.30
CA MET A 43 10.24 18.13 -8.03
C MET A 43 11.15 18.95 -7.10
N THR A 44 11.98 18.32 -6.27
CA THR A 44 12.92 19.04 -5.38
C THR A 44 14.13 19.62 -6.12
N GLY A 45 14.27 19.38 -7.43
CA GLY A 45 15.39 19.87 -8.24
C GLY A 45 16.65 19.01 -8.16
N ILE A 46 16.61 17.88 -7.43
CA ILE A 46 17.75 16.95 -7.30
C ILE A 46 18.13 16.28 -8.63
N GLY A 47 17.24 16.32 -9.64
CA GLY A 47 17.49 15.83 -10.99
C GLY A 47 18.68 16.49 -11.69
N THR A 48 19.09 17.69 -11.26
CA THR A 48 20.32 18.35 -11.75
C THR A 48 21.60 17.65 -11.30
N LYS A 49 21.56 16.92 -10.17
CA LYS A 49 22.69 16.21 -9.59
C LYS A 49 22.65 14.71 -9.84
N ILE A 50 21.46 14.13 -9.92
CA ILE A 50 21.26 12.69 -10.06
C ILE A 50 20.43 12.42 -11.33
N PRO A 51 21.03 11.85 -12.40
CA PRO A 51 20.35 11.60 -13.67
C PRO A 51 19.06 10.79 -13.55
N PHE A 52 18.98 9.89 -12.56
CA PHE A 52 17.77 9.10 -12.31
C PHE A 52 16.52 9.96 -12.00
N PHE A 53 16.69 11.12 -11.35
CA PHE A 53 15.61 12.05 -11.06
C PHE A 53 15.44 13.12 -12.14
N ASN A 54 16.27 13.11 -13.18
CA ASN A 54 16.12 13.96 -14.36
C ASN A 54 15.09 13.35 -15.33
N TRP A 55 13.82 13.42 -14.95
CA TRP A 55 12.73 12.94 -15.79
C TRP A 55 11.55 13.91 -15.76
N ASP A 56 10.73 13.88 -16.80
CA ASP A 56 9.58 14.76 -16.89
C ASP A 56 8.44 14.31 -15.98
N TRP A 57 8.48 14.74 -14.72
CA TRP A 57 7.43 14.49 -13.74
C TRP A 57 6.07 15.09 -14.16
N LYS A 58 6.04 16.10 -15.05
CA LYS A 58 4.78 16.72 -15.51
C LYS A 58 3.95 15.73 -16.32
N SER A 59 4.59 14.78 -17.00
CA SER A 59 3.92 13.67 -17.69
C SER A 59 3.07 12.79 -16.74
N GLN A 60 3.39 12.79 -15.44
CA GLN A 60 2.74 11.96 -14.41
C GLN A 60 1.83 12.73 -13.45
N ARG A 61 1.46 13.98 -13.76
CA ARG A 61 0.55 14.80 -12.92
C ARG A 61 -0.74 14.07 -12.55
N TRP A 62 -1.26 13.25 -13.47
CA TRP A 62 -2.46 12.47 -13.22
C TRP A 62 -2.29 11.48 -12.05
N ASN A 63 -1.13 10.82 -11.96
CA ASN A 63 -0.85 9.90 -10.85
C ASN A 63 -0.73 10.61 -9.50
N LEU A 64 -0.30 11.87 -9.48
CA LEU A 64 -0.31 12.70 -8.27
C LEU A 64 -1.75 13.00 -7.81
N ILE A 65 -2.66 13.29 -8.75
CA ILE A 65 -4.09 13.49 -8.44
C ILE A 65 -4.68 12.21 -7.86
N VAL A 66 -4.32 11.04 -8.40
CA VAL A 66 -4.75 9.73 -7.88
C VAL A 66 -4.28 9.53 -6.44
N VAL A 67 -3.03 9.87 -6.11
CA VAL A 67 -2.52 9.78 -4.72
C VAL A 67 -3.31 10.69 -3.78
N ILE A 68 -3.52 11.94 -4.17
CA ILE A 68 -4.29 12.90 -3.35
C ILE A 68 -5.72 12.39 -3.15
N GLY A 69 -6.37 11.93 -4.23
CA GLY A 69 -7.70 11.33 -4.18
C GLY A 69 -7.75 10.10 -3.28
N ALA A 70 -6.74 9.23 -3.32
CA ALA A 70 -6.65 8.07 -2.43
C ALA A 70 -6.46 8.47 -0.96
N MET A 71 -5.68 9.51 -0.68
CA MET A 71 -5.51 10.04 0.69
C MET A 71 -6.82 10.63 1.23
N ILE A 72 -7.52 11.45 0.43
CA ILE A 72 -8.81 12.03 0.80
C ILE A 72 -9.86 10.93 0.96
N GLY A 73 -9.91 9.98 0.02
CA GLY A 73 -10.82 8.84 0.07
C GLY A 73 -10.59 7.97 1.32
N GLY A 74 -9.33 7.71 1.67
CA GLY A 74 -8.98 7.00 2.90
C GLY A 74 -9.39 7.75 4.16
N TYR A 75 -9.20 9.07 4.20
CA TYR A 75 -9.67 9.91 5.30
C TYR A 75 -11.20 9.88 5.44
N VAL A 76 -11.92 10.09 4.34
CA VAL A 76 -13.39 10.06 4.32
C VAL A 76 -13.91 8.68 4.74
N ALA A 77 -13.30 7.60 4.23
CA ALA A 77 -13.65 6.24 4.59
C ALA A 77 -13.46 5.96 6.08
N ASN A 78 -12.33 6.39 6.64
CA ASN A 78 -12.02 6.18 8.05
C ASN A 78 -12.92 7.02 8.98
N THR A 79 -13.24 8.26 8.63
CA THR A 79 -14.03 9.15 9.50
C THR A 79 -15.53 8.94 9.38
N PHE A 80 -16.06 8.73 8.17
CA PHE A 80 -17.51 8.73 7.90
C PHE A 80 -18.08 7.35 7.54
N LEU A 81 -17.26 6.41 7.07
CA LEU A 81 -17.71 5.11 6.55
C LEU A 81 -17.18 3.91 7.37
N HIS A 82 -16.59 4.14 8.54
CA HIS A 82 -16.16 3.03 9.40
C HIS A 82 -17.41 2.32 9.95
N SER A 83 -17.46 1.01 9.77
CA SER A 83 -18.44 0.16 10.44
C SER A 83 -17.89 -0.27 11.80
N THR A 84 -18.76 -0.32 12.81
CA THR A 84 -18.41 -0.80 14.15
C THR A 84 -18.35 -2.33 14.24
N GLU A 85 -18.67 -3.05 13.16
CA GLU A 85 -18.50 -4.49 13.10
C GLU A 85 -17.01 -4.82 13.07
N ASN A 86 -16.54 -5.57 14.07
CA ASN A 86 -15.16 -6.00 14.15
C ASN A 86 -14.76 -6.75 12.88
N VAL A 87 -13.55 -6.49 12.38
CA VAL A 87 -12.93 -7.28 11.31
C VAL A 87 -12.99 -8.75 11.72
N GLN A 88 -13.73 -9.56 10.95
CA GLN A 88 -13.88 -10.98 11.22
C GLN A 88 -12.54 -11.69 11.00
N LEU A 89 -11.76 -11.81 12.07
CA LEU A 89 -10.47 -12.51 12.05
C LEU A 89 -10.64 -13.97 12.42
N ASN A 90 -9.80 -14.82 11.83
CA ASN A 90 -9.69 -16.22 12.19
C ASN A 90 -9.32 -16.36 13.69
N PRO A 91 -10.00 -17.21 14.48
CA PRO A 91 -9.66 -17.46 15.89
C PRO A 91 -8.17 -17.80 16.14
N GLU A 92 -7.52 -18.50 15.22
CA GLU A 92 -6.08 -18.81 15.32
C GLU A 92 -5.21 -17.55 15.19
N THR A 93 -5.63 -16.58 14.37
CA THR A 93 -4.95 -15.29 14.24
C THR A 93 -5.09 -14.48 15.53
N LEU A 94 -6.27 -14.51 16.16
CA LEU A 94 -6.51 -13.83 17.44
C LEU A 94 -5.56 -14.36 18.53
N LYS A 95 -5.40 -15.69 18.63
CA LYS A 95 -4.43 -16.31 19.56
C LYS A 95 -3.00 -15.85 19.31
N LYS A 96 -2.58 -15.76 18.04
CA LYS A 96 -1.24 -15.31 17.66
C LYS A 96 -1.02 -13.83 18.00
N LEU A 97 -2.01 -12.96 17.74
CA LEU A 97 -1.93 -11.54 18.06
C LEU A 97 -1.76 -11.29 19.57
N SER A 98 -2.51 -12.02 20.41
CA SER A 98 -2.34 -11.97 21.86
C SER A 98 -0.94 -12.38 22.31
N LYS A 99 -0.33 -13.37 21.66
CA LYS A 99 1.05 -13.81 21.95
C LYS A 99 2.07 -12.72 21.61
N PHE A 100 1.85 -11.97 20.54
CA PHE A 100 2.71 -10.86 20.11
C PHE A 100 2.42 -9.54 20.83
N LYS A 101 1.52 -9.53 21.83
CA LYS A 101 1.08 -8.32 22.55
C LYS A 101 0.56 -7.21 21.62
N ILE A 102 -0.09 -7.60 20.52
CA ILE A 102 -0.71 -6.68 19.57
C ILE A 102 -2.19 -6.53 19.94
N ASP A 103 -2.66 -5.30 20.01
CA ASP A 103 -4.06 -4.99 20.31
C ASP A 103 -5.01 -5.65 19.31
N LEU A 104 -6.10 -6.20 19.84
CA LEU A 104 -7.19 -6.73 19.03
C LEU A 104 -7.85 -5.58 18.25
N PRO A 105 -8.24 -5.80 16.99
CA PRO A 105 -8.95 -4.80 16.20
C PRO A 105 -10.37 -4.61 16.75
N ASN A 106 -10.49 -3.77 17.78
CA ASN A 106 -11.75 -3.34 18.42
C ASN A 106 -12.46 -2.30 17.53
N GLY A 107 -12.88 -2.72 16.33
CA GLY A 107 -13.44 -1.84 15.30
C GLY A 107 -12.41 -0.97 14.57
N LYS A 108 -11.12 -1.10 14.91
CA LYS A 108 -10.02 -0.42 14.22
C LYS A 108 -9.45 -1.27 13.09
N LEU A 109 -9.19 -0.63 11.95
CA LEU A 109 -8.56 -1.26 10.79
C LEU A 109 -7.06 -1.55 10.99
N LEU A 110 -6.41 -0.78 11.87
CA LEU A 110 -4.97 -0.80 12.07
C LEU A 110 -4.65 -0.84 13.58
N PRO A 111 -3.58 -1.55 13.99
CA PRO A 111 -3.17 -1.59 15.39
C PRO A 111 -2.53 -0.27 15.83
N ASP A 112 -2.95 0.26 16.98
CA ASP A 112 -2.45 1.54 17.52
C ASP A 112 -0.95 1.50 17.81
N PHE A 113 -0.42 0.34 18.18
CA PHE A 113 1.00 0.14 18.43
C PHE A 113 1.91 0.51 17.23
N MET A 114 1.45 0.30 15.99
CA MET A 114 2.23 0.60 14.77
C MET A 114 1.80 1.86 14.05
N PHE A 115 0.60 2.38 14.31
CA PHE A 115 0.00 3.50 13.57
C PHE A 115 -0.47 4.67 14.46
N GLY A 116 -0.36 4.55 15.78
CA GLY A 116 -0.71 5.58 16.74
C GLY A 116 0.47 6.47 17.16
N ASN A 117 0.19 7.50 17.96
CA ASN A 117 1.20 8.46 18.41
C ASN A 117 2.28 7.83 19.33
N GLN A 118 2.04 6.63 19.84
CA GLN A 118 2.97 5.91 20.72
C GLN A 118 4.28 5.51 20.00
N ILE A 119 4.27 5.43 18.67
CA ILE A 119 5.46 5.11 17.86
C ILE A 119 6.59 6.11 18.12
N PHE A 120 6.26 7.41 18.25
CA PHE A 120 7.26 8.47 18.44
C PHE A 120 8.05 8.33 19.75
N HIS A 121 7.52 7.57 20.71
CA HIS A 121 8.18 7.29 21.99
C HIS A 121 8.98 5.98 21.97
N SER A 122 8.89 5.17 20.91
CA SER A 122 9.55 3.87 20.81
C SER A 122 10.63 3.88 19.72
N PRO A 123 11.92 4.01 20.09
CA PRO A 123 13.03 3.97 19.13
C PRO A 123 13.07 2.69 18.29
N LYS A 124 12.70 1.55 18.88
CA LYS A 124 12.61 0.25 18.20
C LYS A 124 11.62 0.29 17.04
N MET A 125 10.44 0.91 17.25
CA MET A 125 9.40 0.98 16.22
C MET A 125 9.74 1.96 15.11
N ILE A 126 10.30 3.12 15.45
CA ILE A 126 10.81 4.07 14.45
C ILE A 126 11.85 3.39 13.56
N LEU A 127 12.78 2.63 14.16
CA LEU A 127 13.81 1.91 13.42
C LEU A 127 13.19 0.87 12.46
N PHE A 128 12.25 0.06 12.93
CA PHE A 128 11.58 -0.94 12.09
C PHE A 128 10.80 -0.33 10.93
N LEU A 129 10.02 0.73 11.19
CA LEU A 129 9.27 1.41 10.12
C LEU A 129 10.20 2.08 9.11
N THR A 130 11.29 2.67 9.57
CA THR A 130 12.29 3.33 8.70
C THR A 130 13.01 2.30 7.83
N ILE A 131 13.51 1.22 8.41
CA ILE A 131 14.16 0.13 7.68
C ILE A 131 13.16 -0.54 6.72
N GLY A 132 11.93 -0.81 7.17
CA GLY A 132 10.87 -1.36 6.35
C GLY A 132 10.55 -0.47 5.15
N GLY A 133 10.40 0.83 5.36
CA GLY A 133 10.17 1.81 4.29
C GLY A 133 11.32 1.87 3.28
N LEU A 134 12.57 1.85 3.76
CA LEU A 134 13.76 1.79 2.92
C LEU A 134 13.79 0.51 2.07
N LEU A 135 13.52 -0.64 2.67
CA LEU A 135 13.48 -1.93 1.96
C LEU A 135 12.36 -1.97 0.92
N ILE A 136 11.17 -1.43 1.22
CA ILE A 136 10.06 -1.32 0.27
C ILE A 136 10.44 -0.41 -0.90
N GLY A 137 11.06 0.74 -0.63
CA GLY A 137 11.52 1.68 -1.65
C GLY A 137 12.58 1.07 -2.56
N PHE A 138 13.60 0.44 -1.96
CA PHE A 138 14.66 -0.27 -2.68
C PHE A 138 14.09 -1.43 -3.51
N GLY A 139 13.27 -2.29 -2.92
CA GLY A 139 12.67 -3.44 -3.58
C GLY A 139 11.74 -3.04 -4.73
N SER A 140 10.90 -2.03 -4.54
CA SER A 140 10.04 -1.48 -5.59
C SER A 140 10.85 -0.92 -6.76
N ARG A 141 12.02 -0.34 -6.48
CA ARG A 141 12.91 0.15 -7.54
C ARG A 141 13.60 -1.00 -8.27
N TYR A 142 14.08 -2.00 -7.53
CA TYR A 142 14.76 -3.17 -8.06
C TYR A 142 13.83 -3.99 -8.97
N ALA A 143 12.57 -4.16 -8.57
CA ALA A 143 11.54 -4.84 -9.38
C ALA A 143 11.06 -4.01 -10.59
N GLY A 144 11.34 -2.71 -10.61
CA GLY A 144 10.84 -1.80 -11.65
C GLY A 144 9.40 -1.33 -11.44
N GLY A 145 8.81 -1.61 -10.27
CA GLY A 145 7.44 -1.28 -9.92
C GLY A 145 7.08 -1.78 -8.52
N CYS A 146 5.95 -1.31 -7.99
CA CYS A 146 5.35 -1.83 -6.75
C CYS A 146 4.11 -2.67 -7.05
N THR A 147 3.37 -3.09 -6.02
CA THR A 147 2.16 -3.92 -6.15
C THR A 147 1.12 -3.30 -7.09
N SER A 148 0.90 -1.97 -7.05
CA SER A 148 -0.03 -1.31 -7.99
C SER A 148 0.42 -1.41 -9.45
N GLY A 149 1.73 -1.33 -9.72
CA GLY A 149 2.27 -1.44 -11.07
C GLY A 149 2.28 -2.87 -11.60
N HIS A 150 2.73 -3.83 -10.79
CA HIS A 150 2.86 -5.23 -11.23
C HIS A 150 1.57 -6.04 -11.04
N ALA A 151 0.92 -5.96 -9.88
CA ALA A 151 -0.23 -6.82 -9.56
C ALA A 151 -1.54 -6.31 -10.17
N ILE A 152 -1.75 -4.99 -10.21
CA ILE A 152 -2.96 -4.40 -10.81
C ILE A 152 -2.73 -4.20 -12.31
N SER A 153 -1.88 -3.26 -12.70
CA SER A 153 -1.69 -2.94 -14.14
C SER A 153 -0.98 -4.06 -14.92
N GLY A 154 0.09 -4.62 -14.36
CA GLY A 154 0.98 -5.55 -15.06
C GLY A 154 0.36 -6.92 -15.33
N LEU A 155 -0.32 -7.50 -14.34
CA LEU A 155 -1.03 -8.77 -14.50
C LEU A 155 -2.26 -8.63 -15.41
N SER A 156 -3.00 -7.53 -15.32
CA SER A 156 -4.11 -7.26 -16.26
C SER A 156 -3.66 -7.15 -17.71
N ASN A 157 -2.41 -6.71 -17.95
CA ASN A 157 -1.77 -6.67 -19.27
C ASN A 157 -0.98 -7.95 -19.62
N PHE A 158 -1.15 -9.04 -18.86
CA PHE A 158 -0.47 -10.33 -19.07
C PHE A 158 1.06 -10.26 -19.18
N GLN A 159 1.68 -9.36 -18.42
CA GLN A 159 3.14 -9.19 -18.46
C GLN A 159 3.84 -10.28 -17.62
N SER A 160 4.58 -11.17 -18.28
CA SER A 160 5.39 -12.20 -17.61
C SER A 160 6.40 -11.65 -16.57
N PRO A 161 7.05 -10.48 -16.78
CA PRO A 161 7.88 -9.87 -15.74
C PRO A 161 7.09 -9.52 -14.48
N SER A 162 5.86 -9.03 -14.65
CA SER A 162 4.99 -8.65 -13.53
C SER A 162 4.50 -9.88 -12.75
N LEU A 163 4.21 -10.99 -13.42
CA LEU A 163 3.89 -12.26 -12.75
C LEU A 163 5.04 -12.72 -11.85
N LYS A 164 6.29 -12.71 -12.37
CA LYS A 164 7.48 -13.08 -11.59
C LYS A 164 7.67 -12.15 -10.38
N ALA A 165 7.49 -10.84 -10.56
CA ALA A 165 7.58 -9.87 -9.48
C ALA A 165 6.54 -10.13 -8.39
N VAL A 166 5.28 -10.38 -8.77
CA VAL A 166 4.18 -10.64 -7.83
C VAL A 166 4.41 -11.92 -7.03
N ILE A 167 4.85 -13.02 -7.67
CA ILE A 167 5.22 -14.25 -6.97
C ILE A 167 6.31 -13.96 -5.93
N GLY A 168 7.34 -13.20 -6.31
CA GLY A 168 8.39 -12.77 -5.38
C GLY A 168 7.87 -11.94 -4.20
N PHE A 169 6.95 -10.99 -4.45
CA PHE A 169 6.31 -10.19 -3.39
C PHE A 169 5.53 -11.06 -2.41
N PHE A 170 4.77 -12.05 -2.90
CA PHE A 170 4.04 -12.97 -2.04
C PHE A 170 4.96 -13.87 -1.22
N ILE A 171 6.02 -14.44 -1.83
CA ILE A 171 7.00 -15.25 -1.10
C ILE A 171 7.67 -14.42 0.00
N GLY A 172 8.12 -13.20 -0.32
CA GLY A 172 8.71 -12.29 0.66
C GLY A 172 7.75 -11.93 1.79
N GLY A 173 6.49 -11.66 1.47
CA GLY A 173 5.44 -11.41 2.46
C GLY A 173 5.17 -12.61 3.38
N LEU A 174 5.13 -13.83 2.82
CA LEU A 174 4.96 -15.05 3.59
C LEU A 174 6.16 -15.31 4.52
N ILE A 175 7.39 -15.11 4.03
CA ILE A 175 8.61 -15.22 4.84
C ILE A 175 8.57 -14.21 5.99
N MET A 176 8.23 -12.96 5.68
CA MET A 176 8.09 -11.91 6.69
C MET A 176 7.05 -12.29 7.74
N ALA A 177 5.85 -12.72 7.34
CA ALA A 177 4.76 -13.03 8.26
C ALA A 177 5.01 -14.27 9.15
N HIS A 178 5.62 -15.32 8.60
CA HIS A 178 5.76 -16.60 9.31
C HIS A 178 7.09 -16.75 10.05
N PHE A 179 8.16 -16.12 9.57
CA PHE A 179 9.50 -16.32 10.13
C PHE A 179 10.04 -15.06 10.78
N ILE A 180 9.98 -13.91 10.11
CA ILE A 180 10.62 -12.68 10.62
C ILE A 180 9.75 -12.01 11.68
N PHE A 181 8.45 -11.85 11.42
CA PHE A 181 7.54 -11.14 12.32
C PHE A 181 7.50 -11.74 13.74
N PRO A 182 7.43 -13.08 13.92
CA PRO A 182 7.48 -13.70 15.26
C PRO A 182 8.84 -13.60 15.96
N LEU A 183 9.91 -13.20 15.26
CA LEU A 183 11.23 -12.96 15.86
C LEU A 183 11.38 -11.50 16.31
N LEU A 184 10.64 -10.57 15.69
CA LEU A 184 10.69 -9.14 16.02
C LEU A 184 9.75 -8.78 17.18
N PHE A 185 8.65 -9.52 17.35
CA PHE A 185 7.57 -9.34 18.33
C PHE A 185 7.31 -10.62 19.11
#